data_AF-A0A524IFP6-F1
#
_entry.id   AF-A0A524IFP6-F1
#
_cell.length_a   1.000
_cell.length_b   1.000
_cell.length_c   1.000
_cell.angle_alpha   90.00
_cell.angle_beta   90.00
_cell.angle_gamma   90.00
#
_symmetry.space_group_name_H-M   'P 1'
#
loop_
_entity.id
_entity.type
_entity.pdbx_description
1 polymer ?
#
loop_
_entity_poly.entity_id
_entity_poly.type
_entity_poly.pdbx_seq_one_letter_code
_entity_poly.pdbx_strand_id
1 'polypeptide(L)' 'MVDRHEKIVALLARKGYRSVAELSAELSVSEMTIRRDLEKLEEKGLIKRTYGGAYTGQEIIEVDYRVRETKCQAEKEAIG' A
#
# COMPACT_ATOMS: atom_id res chain seq x y z
N MET A 1 6.55 1.71 -13.06
CA MET A 1 5.98 2.92 -12.45
C MET A 1 5.48 2.53 -11.07
N VAL A 2 5.97 3.18 -10.00
CA VAL A 2 5.47 2.94 -8.63
C VAL A 2 4.07 3.54 -8.54
N ASP A 3 3.09 2.71 -8.22
CA ASP A 3 1.71 3.14 -8.05
C ASP A 3 1.56 3.98 -6.77
N ARG A 4 0.75 5.05 -6.82
CA ARG A 4 0.49 5.92 -5.65
C ARG A 4 -0.02 5.12 -4.45
N HIS A 5 -0.84 4.10 -4.70
CA HIS A 5 -1.37 3.23 -3.66
C HIS A 5 -0.25 2.50 -2.91
N GLU A 6 0.77 2.05 -3.62
CA GLU A 6 1.94 1.37 -3.06
C GLU A 6 2.74 2.29 -2.13
N LYS A 7 2.89 3.57 -2.50
CA LYS A 7 3.52 4.59 -1.63
C LYS A 7 2.72 4.82 -0.35
N ILE A 8 1.39 4.94 -0.45
CA ILE A 8 0.53 5.12 0.72
C ILE A 8 0.70 3.95 1.69
N VAL A 9 0.64 2.72 1.17
CA VAL A 9 0.81 1.50 1.97
C VAL A 9 2.21 1.44 2.60
N ALA A 10 3.27 1.77 1.86
CA ALA A 10 4.63 1.79 2.40
C ALA A 10 4.82 2.86 3.50
N LEU A 11 4.21 4.04 3.34
CA LEU A 11 4.24 5.10 4.36
C LEU A 11 3.49 4.69 5.64
N LEU A 12 2.36 4.02 5.48
CA LEU A 12 1.58 3.46 6.58
C LEU A 12 2.33 2.31 7.26
N ALA A 13 2.98 1.42 6.50
CA ALA A 13 3.74 0.29 7.02
C ALA A 13 4.91 0.69 7.91
N ARG A 14 5.57 1.82 7.63
CA ARG A 14 6.70 2.29 8.44
C ARG A 14 6.30 2.90 9.79
N LYS A 15 5.14 3.57 9.86
CA LYS A 15 4.70 4.31 11.06
C LYS A 15 3.50 3.69 11.76
N GLY A 16 2.89 2.66 11.18
CA GLY A 16 1.63 2.07 11.63
C GLY A 16 0.43 2.92 11.21
N TYR A 17 0.38 4.19 11.63
CA TYR A 17 -0.74 5.12 11.41
C TYR A 17 -0.29 6.42 10.75
N ARG A 18 -1.11 6.97 9.83
CA ARG A 18 -1.00 8.33 9.31
C ARG A 18 -2.36 8.96 9.12
N SER A 19 -2.44 10.27 9.36
CA SER A 19 -3.63 11.05 9.05
C SER A 19 -3.74 11.37 7.57
N VAL A 20 -4.98 11.63 7.11
CA VAL A 20 -5.26 12.04 5.72
C VAL A 20 -4.46 13.30 5.35
N ALA A 21 -4.35 14.26 6.28
CA ALA A 21 -3.58 15.48 6.10
C ALA A 21 -2.07 15.23 5.89
N GLU A 22 -1.47 14.27 6.62
CA GLU A 22 -0.06 13.93 6.44
C GLU A 22 0.19 13.27 5.08
N LEU A 23 -0.66 12.30 4.71
CA LEU A 23 -0.57 11.63 3.42
C LEU A 23 -0.77 12.61 2.25
N SER A 24 -1.71 13.54 2.41
CA SER A 24 -1.98 14.64 1.47
C SER A 24 -0.73 15.50 1.26
N ALA A 25 -0.07 15.91 2.35
CA ALA A 25 1.14 16.72 2.29
C ALA A 25 2.33 15.96 1.67
N GLU A 26 2.59 14.72 2.09
CA GLU A 26 3.72 13.92 1.57
C GLU A 26 3.57 13.55 0.09
N LEU A 27 2.34 13.31 -0.36
CA LEU A 27 2.06 12.94 -1.74
C LEU A 27 1.69 14.15 -2.62
N SER A 28 1.60 15.34 -2.02
CA SER A 28 1.17 16.58 -2.69
C SER A 28 -0.13 16.40 -3.48
N VAL A 29 -1.13 15.77 -2.86
CA VAL A 29 -2.48 15.56 -3.43
C VAL A 29 -3.54 16.02 -2.44
N SER A 30 -4.73 16.36 -2.91
CA SER A 30 -5.81 16.80 -2.03
C SER A 30 -6.28 15.71 -1.06
N GLU A 31 -6.73 16.12 0.13
CA GLU A 31 -7.30 15.21 1.14
C GLU A 31 -8.46 14.35 0.59
N MET A 32 -9.27 14.92 -0.32
CA MET A 32 -10.33 14.18 -1.01
C MET A 32 -9.78 13.03 -1.86
N THR A 33 -8.64 13.26 -2.51
CA THR A 33 -7.95 12.26 -3.33
C THR A 33 -7.42 11.14 -2.43
N ILE A 34 -6.74 11.50 -1.33
CA ILE A 34 -6.31 10.53 -0.33
C ILE A 34 -7.48 9.73 0.23
N ARG A 35 -8.61 10.36 0.56
CA ARG A 35 -9.80 9.64 1.04
C ARG A 35 -10.27 8.61 0.02
N ARG A 36 -10.36 8.95 -1.27
CA ARG A 36 -10.68 7.98 -2.34
C ARG A 36 -9.63 6.88 -2.48
N ASP A 37 -8.35 7.22 -2.35
CA ASP A 37 -7.28 6.21 -2.44
C ASP A 37 -7.30 5.25 -1.26
N LEU A 38 -7.53 5.77 -0.05
CA LEU A 38 -7.69 4.98 1.15
C LEU A 38 -8.93 4.09 1.07
N GLU A 39 -10.03 4.58 0.50
CA GLU A 39 -11.23 3.78 0.24
C GLU A 39 -10.92 2.59 -0.66
N LYS A 40 -10.28 2.82 -1.81
CA LYS A 40 -9.87 1.74 -2.72
C LYS A 40 -8.91 0.75 -2.09
N LEU A 41 -8.00 1.23 -1.24
CA LEU A 41 -7.04 0.38 -0.53
C LEU A 41 -7.73 -0.45 0.57
N GLU A 42 -8.72 0.12 1.25
CA GLU A 42 -9.55 -0.58 2.24
C GLU A 42 -10.46 -1.62 1.57
N GLU A 43 -11.07 -1.30 0.43
CA GLU A 43 -11.85 -2.26 -0.37
C GLU A 43 -11.01 -3.48 -0.80
N LYS A 44 -9.71 -3.27 -1.03
CA LYS A 44 -8.74 -4.34 -1.31
C LYS A 44 -8.24 -5.06 -0.05
N GLY A 45 -8.65 -4.61 1.13
CA GLY A 45 -8.18 -5.09 2.42
C GLY A 45 -6.77 -4.63 2.81
N LEU A 46 -6.07 -3.82 2.02
CA LEU A 46 -4.65 -3.51 2.24
C LEU A 46 -4.40 -2.60 3.45
N ILE A 47 -5.41 -1.83 3.87
CA ILE A 47 -5.35 -0.90 5.01
C ILE A 47 -6.66 -0.93 5.79
N LYS A 48 -6.66 -0.28 6.96
CA LYS A 48 -7.89 0.11 7.67
C LYS A 48 -7.98 1.61 7.87
N ARG A 49 -9.15 2.17 7.63
CA ARG A 49 -9.45 3.58 7.88
C ARG A 49 -9.87 3.79 9.33
N THR A 50 -9.66 5.01 9.79
CA THR A 50 -10.10 5.53 11.09
C THR A 50 -10.69 6.92 10.87
N TYR A 51 -11.37 7.47 11.87
CA TYR A 51 -12.10 8.75 11.81
C TYR A 51 -11.30 9.92 11.21
N GLY A 52 -9.97 9.91 11.31
CA GLY A 52 -9.09 10.98 10.79
C GLY A 52 -7.88 10.50 9.97
N GLY A 53 -7.79 9.21 9.66
CA GLY A 53 -6.57 8.64 9.08
C GLY A 53 -6.73 7.22 8.60
N ALA A 54 -5.60 6.57 8.40
CA ALA A 54 -5.51 5.16 8.07
C ALA A 54 -4.31 4.52 8.77
N TYR A 55 -4.37 3.21 8.96
CA TYR A 55 -3.26 2.40 9.42
C TYR A 55 -3.18 1.12 8.60
N THR A 56 -1.99 0.53 8.54
CA THR A 56 -1.86 -0.80 7.94
C THR A 56 -2.28 -1.88 8.93
N GLY A 57 -3.12 -2.81 8.49
CA GLY A 57 -3.23 -4.10 9.18
C GLY A 57 -1.99 -4.91 8.81
N GLN A 58 -1.04 -5.04 9.75
CA GLN A 58 0.25 -5.72 9.55
C GLN A 58 0.13 -7.09 8.84
N GLU A 59 -0.97 -7.81 9.02
CA GLU A 59 -1.23 -9.12 8.41
C GLU A 59 -1.46 -9.09 6.89
N ILE A 60 -1.84 -7.95 6.30
CA ILE A 60 -2.41 -7.93 4.95
C ILE A 60 -1.36 -7.58 3.87
N ILE A 61 -0.25 -6.94 4.25
CA ILE A 61 0.82 -6.56 3.32
C ILE A 61 1.72 -7.76 2.94
N GLU A 62 1.94 -8.71 3.85
CA GLU A 62 2.80 -9.87 3.61
C GLU A 62 2.31 -10.77 2.46
N VAL A 63 1.02 -10.74 2.16
CA VAL A 63 0.41 -11.63 1.15
C VAL A 63 0.54 -11.08 -0.27
N ASP A 64 0.50 -9.75 -0.47
CA ASP A 64 0.52 -9.14 -1.81
C ASP A 64 1.94 -8.76 -2.28
N TYR A 65 2.84 -8.38 -1.35
CA TYR A 65 4.23 -8.07 -1.71
C TYR A 65 5.01 -9.30 -2.19
N ARG A 66 4.67 -10.50 -1.67
CA ARG A 66 5.25 -11.78 -2.14
C ARG A 66 4.85 -12.15 -3.57
N VAL A 67 3.86 -11.49 -4.18
CA VAL A 67 3.43 -11.81 -5.56
C VAL A 67 4.32 -11.12 -6.61
N ARG A 68 5.20 -10.17 -6.23
CA ARG A 68 6.15 -9.55 -7.17
C ARG A 68 7.58 -10.08 -7.11
N GLU A 69 7.96 -10.85 -6.10
CA GLU A 69 9.26 -11.54 -6.10
C GLU A 69 9.22 -12.89 -6.84
N THR A 70 8.05 -13.49 -7.07
CA THR A 70 7.94 -14.77 -7.81
C THR A 70 7.95 -14.62 -9.34
N LYS A 71 8.49 -13.52 -9.86
CA LYS A 71 8.83 -13.35 -11.28
C LYS A 71 10.33 -13.14 -11.49
N CYS A 72 11.16 -13.85 -10.73
CA CYS A 72 12.56 -14.14 -11.09
C CYS A 72 13.04 -15.50 -10.54
N GLN A 73 12.13 -16.48 -10.36
CA GLN A 73 12.52 -17.84 -9.94
C GLN A 73 12.24 -18.92 -11.00
N ALA A 74 11.91 -18.54 -12.23
CA ALA A 74 11.54 -19.49 -13.28
C ALA A 74 12.15 -19.16 -14.64
N GLU A 75 13.45 -18.90 -14.69
CA GLU A 75 14.28 -19.62 -15.65
C GLU A 75 15.18 -20.53 -14.83
N LYS A 76 14.55 -21.54 -14.24
CA LYS A 76 15.18 -22.85 -14.26
C LYS A 76 15.37 -23.15 -15.74
N GLU A 77 16.58 -22.95 -16.24
CA GLU A 77 17.07 -23.70 -17.39
C GLU A 77 16.92 -25.16 -17.02
N ALA A 78 15.80 -25.71 -17.45
CA ALA A 78 15.54 -27.12 -17.48
C ALA A 78 16.34 -27.67 -18.67
N ILE A 79 17.29 -28.53 -18.34
CA ILE A 79 17.69 -29.71 -19.11
C ILE A 79 18.60 -29.43 -20.31
N GLY A 80 19.88 -29.80 -20.14
CA GLY A 80 20.93 -29.91 -21.15
C GLY A 80 22.25 -30.31 -20.50
#